data_AF-A0A3A0D5F2-F1
#
_entry.id   AF-A0A3A0D5F2-F1
#
_cell.length_a   1.000
_cell.length_b   1.000
_cell.length_c   1.000
_cell.angle_alpha   90.00
_cell.angle_beta   90.00
_cell.angle_gamma   90.00
#
_symmetry.space_group_name_H-M   'P 1'
#
loop_
_entity.id
_entity.type
_entity.pdbx_description
1 polymer ?
#
loop_
_entity_poly.entity_id
_entity_poly.type
_entity_poly.pdbx_seq_one_letter_code
_entity_poly.pdbx_strand_id
1 'polypeptide(L)'
;MAKRDYYETLGLQKNVSDDEIKKAYRKLAMQYHPDRNAGDKAAEEQFKEIAEAYEVLRDPQKRATYDRFGHAGLRGGTGGGYRDFEFDLSDALRTFMSEGIFGEFFGGGRARRRGESPRGSDLQVRLNLTLEEVATGVSKKLKIKTFVRCTTCEGSGGATGSKPVTCPSCGGAGEIRQRSNTIFGQFINVTTCPQCEGEGKIVKEVCHSCRGQGRVEGEKTISVEIPPGVSSGNYLTIRSEGPVGPRGGAPGDVIVLLGEKEHDKFERHGDDILYELPVSITQAVLGDHVTIPTLEGEAILEIQAGTQSGKILRMRGKGIPHLNGYGKGDQLVRVLIWIPTKLSAKEREAFKELAKFDGLKPPEDSRSFFQKMKEAFT
;
A
#
# COMPACT_ATOMS: atom_id res chain seq x y z
N MET A 1 -4.72 -38.51 -32.59
CA MET A 1 -3.26 -38.75 -32.63
C MET A 1 -2.79 -38.99 -31.20
N ALA A 2 -1.86 -39.91 -30.96
CA ALA A 2 -1.31 -40.11 -29.62
C ALA A 2 -0.56 -38.84 -29.19
N LYS A 3 -0.83 -38.32 -27.98
CA LYS A 3 -0.12 -37.15 -27.42
C LYS A 3 1.38 -37.46 -27.36
N ARG A 4 2.22 -36.48 -27.73
CA ARG A 4 3.70 -36.59 -27.69
C ARG A 4 4.18 -36.80 -26.25
N ASP A 5 5.30 -37.50 -26.07
CA ASP A 5 5.88 -37.72 -24.74
C ASP A 5 6.37 -36.36 -24.17
N TYR A 6 6.11 -36.09 -22.89
CA TYR A 6 6.44 -34.79 -22.29
C TYR A 6 7.94 -34.52 -22.23
N TYR A 7 8.76 -35.57 -22.13
CA TYR A 7 10.20 -35.42 -22.22
C TYR A 7 10.62 -35.05 -23.65
N GLU A 8 9.97 -35.63 -24.66
CA GLU A 8 10.21 -35.25 -26.07
C GLU A 8 9.76 -33.82 -26.37
N THR A 9 8.62 -33.39 -25.83
CA THR A 9 8.11 -32.01 -25.97
C THR A 9 9.08 -30.98 -25.40
N LEU A 10 9.77 -31.30 -24.29
CA LEU A 10 10.80 -30.44 -23.71
C LEU A 10 12.20 -30.69 -24.28
N GLY A 11 12.39 -31.68 -25.17
CA GLY A 11 13.69 -32.06 -25.72
C GLY A 11 14.65 -32.66 -24.69
N LEU A 12 14.12 -33.40 -23.71
CA LEU A 12 14.83 -33.97 -22.56
C LEU A 12 14.79 -35.51 -22.57
N GLN A 13 15.69 -36.14 -21.81
CA GLN A 13 15.66 -37.58 -21.54
C GLN A 13 14.93 -37.88 -20.22
N LYS A 14 14.44 -39.10 -20.01
CA LYS A 14 13.59 -39.46 -18.85
C LYS A 14 14.27 -39.34 -17.46
N ASN A 15 15.60 -39.24 -17.41
CA ASN A 15 16.41 -39.17 -16.17
C ASN A 15 17.09 -37.79 -15.96
N VAL A 16 16.44 -36.71 -16.37
CA VAL A 16 16.96 -35.35 -16.18
C VAL A 16 16.65 -34.79 -14.79
N SER A 17 17.53 -33.91 -14.32
CA SER A 17 17.35 -33.17 -13.06
C SER A 17 16.24 -32.11 -13.18
N ASP A 18 15.65 -31.71 -12.06
CA ASP A 18 14.61 -30.67 -12.03
C ASP A 18 15.10 -29.32 -12.58
N ASP A 19 16.40 -29.04 -12.44
CA ASP A 19 17.02 -27.82 -12.95
C ASP A 19 17.20 -27.85 -14.48
N GLU A 20 17.44 -29.02 -15.07
CA GLU A 20 17.45 -29.19 -16.53
C GLU A 20 16.05 -29.04 -17.13
N ILE A 21 15.01 -29.56 -16.44
CA ILE A 21 13.61 -29.36 -16.83
C ILE A 21 13.25 -27.88 -16.84
N LYS A 22 13.60 -27.15 -15.78
CA LYS A 22 13.38 -25.69 -15.70
C LYS A 22 14.12 -24.92 -16.79
N LYS A 23 15.37 -25.28 -17.08
CA LYS A 23 16.18 -24.63 -18.12
C LYS A 23 15.61 -24.86 -19.50
N ALA A 24 15.20 -26.08 -19.83
CA ALA A 24 14.58 -26.42 -21.11
C ALA A 24 13.25 -25.69 -21.30
N TYR A 25 12.38 -25.67 -20.27
CA TYR A 25 11.13 -24.94 -20.30
C TYR A 25 11.36 -23.44 -20.54
N ARG A 26 12.27 -22.78 -19.81
CA ARG A 26 12.54 -21.35 -20.02
C ARG A 26 13.00 -21.04 -21.44
N LYS A 27 13.87 -21.88 -22.00
CA LYS A 27 14.37 -21.72 -23.37
C LYS A 27 13.24 -21.82 -24.40
N LEU A 28 12.41 -22.85 -24.28
CA LEU A 28 11.30 -23.10 -25.21
C LEU A 28 10.15 -22.10 -25.03
N ALA A 29 9.81 -21.74 -23.79
CA ALA A 29 8.78 -20.75 -23.49
C ALA A 29 9.15 -19.36 -24.01
N MET A 30 10.43 -18.96 -23.97
CA MET A 30 10.90 -17.73 -24.60
C MET A 30 10.91 -17.80 -26.13
N GLN A 31 11.11 -19.00 -26.71
CA GLN A 31 11.13 -19.20 -28.15
C GLN A 31 9.72 -19.18 -28.75
N TYR A 32 8.75 -19.78 -28.07
CA TYR A 32 7.35 -19.89 -28.50
C TYR A 32 6.41 -18.91 -27.79
N HIS A 33 6.96 -17.86 -27.16
CA HIS A 33 6.15 -16.87 -26.45
C HIS A 33 5.16 -16.17 -27.41
N PRO A 34 3.89 -15.94 -27.02
CA PRO A 34 2.90 -15.26 -27.84
C PRO A 34 3.36 -13.87 -28.32
N ASP A 35 4.01 -13.10 -27.44
CA ASP A 35 4.50 -11.75 -27.79
C ASP A 35 5.60 -11.76 -28.87
N ARG A 36 6.37 -12.85 -28.99
CA ARG A 36 7.41 -12.99 -30.02
C ARG A 36 6.90 -13.64 -31.31
N ASN A 37 5.78 -14.35 -31.24
CA ASN A 37 5.19 -15.10 -32.34
C ASN A 37 3.71 -14.73 -32.51
N ALA A 38 3.41 -13.42 -32.52
CA ALA A 38 2.05 -12.92 -32.57
C ALA A 38 1.35 -13.36 -33.87
N GLY A 39 0.24 -14.09 -33.74
CA GLY A 39 -0.58 -14.55 -34.87
C GLY A 39 -0.21 -15.92 -35.46
N ASP A 40 0.83 -16.58 -34.95
CA ASP A 40 1.19 -17.94 -35.37
C ASP A 40 0.48 -19.00 -34.50
N LYS A 41 -0.53 -19.65 -35.07
CA LYS A 41 -1.31 -20.72 -34.39
C LYS A 41 -0.46 -21.95 -34.05
N ALA A 42 0.58 -22.25 -34.83
CA ALA A 42 1.45 -23.39 -34.57
C ALA A 42 2.36 -23.12 -33.36
N ALA A 43 2.87 -21.88 -33.23
CA ALA A 43 3.64 -21.47 -32.06
C ALA A 43 2.80 -21.48 -30.78
N GLU A 44 1.53 -21.07 -30.87
CA GLU A 44 0.58 -21.12 -29.74
C GLU A 44 0.29 -22.56 -29.29
N GLU A 45 0.08 -23.49 -30.23
CA GLU A 45 -0.16 -24.91 -29.93
C GLU A 45 1.09 -25.55 -29.31
N GLN A 46 2.28 -25.26 -29.84
CA GLN A 46 3.54 -25.72 -29.25
C GLN A 46 3.76 -25.14 -27.84
N PHE A 47 3.44 -23.87 -27.61
CA PHE A 47 3.54 -23.25 -26.29
C PHE A 47 2.60 -23.93 -25.28
N LYS A 48 1.38 -24.29 -25.68
CA LYS A 48 0.43 -25.05 -24.85
C LYS A 48 0.98 -26.43 -24.49
N GLU A 49 1.53 -27.16 -25.45
CA GLU A 49 2.16 -28.47 -25.20
C GLU A 49 3.37 -28.37 -24.25
N ILE A 50 4.21 -27.34 -24.41
CA ILE A 50 5.38 -27.09 -23.55
C ILE A 50 4.96 -26.76 -22.11
N ALA A 51 3.90 -25.97 -21.94
CA ALA A 51 3.36 -25.62 -20.63
C ALA A 51 2.77 -26.85 -19.91
N GLU A 52 1.99 -27.68 -20.62
CA GLU A 52 1.43 -28.93 -20.09
C GLU A 52 2.56 -29.89 -19.65
N ALA A 53 3.60 -30.05 -20.49
CA ALA A 53 4.76 -30.88 -20.19
C ALA A 53 5.50 -30.43 -18.93
N TYR A 54 5.74 -29.12 -18.80
CA TYR A 54 6.45 -28.57 -17.63
C TYR A 54 5.64 -28.70 -16.35
N GLU A 55 4.32 -28.53 -16.39
CA GLU A 55 3.48 -28.67 -15.20
C GLU A 55 3.52 -30.09 -14.62
N VAL A 56 3.51 -31.09 -15.49
CA VAL A 56 3.59 -32.50 -15.09
C VAL A 56 4.98 -32.86 -14.61
N LEU A 57 6.03 -32.46 -15.33
CA LEU A 57 7.41 -32.88 -15.04
C LEU A 57 8.07 -32.10 -13.90
N ARG A 58 7.58 -30.90 -13.55
CA ARG A 58 8.09 -30.10 -12.43
C ARG A 58 7.66 -30.65 -11.06
N ASP A 59 6.48 -31.27 -10.98
CA ASP A 59 5.96 -31.80 -9.73
C ASP A 59 6.43 -33.26 -9.54
N PRO A 60 7.18 -33.59 -8.46
CA PRO A 60 7.71 -34.93 -8.25
C PRO A 60 6.64 -36.03 -8.21
N GLN A 61 5.43 -35.74 -7.72
CA GLN A 61 4.33 -36.72 -7.65
C GLN A 61 3.66 -36.92 -9.00
N LYS A 62 3.41 -35.83 -9.76
CA LYS A 62 2.85 -35.92 -11.11
C LYS A 62 3.85 -36.57 -12.07
N ARG A 63 5.13 -36.22 -11.99
CA ARG A 63 6.23 -36.84 -12.75
C ARG A 63 6.30 -38.34 -12.47
N ALA A 64 6.32 -38.75 -11.20
CA ALA A 64 6.34 -40.17 -10.84
C ALA A 64 5.11 -40.95 -11.33
N THR A 65 3.94 -40.30 -11.38
CA THR A 65 2.70 -40.91 -11.92
C THR A 65 2.77 -41.05 -13.44
N TYR A 66 3.25 -40.00 -14.12
CA TYR A 66 3.48 -40.00 -15.56
C TYR A 66 4.53 -41.04 -15.98
N ASP A 67 5.64 -41.15 -15.25
CA ASP A 67 6.70 -42.11 -15.54
C ASP A 67 6.23 -43.57 -15.41
N ARG A 68 5.24 -43.83 -14.55
CA ARG A 68 4.68 -45.18 -14.31
C ARG A 68 3.55 -45.56 -15.27
N PHE A 69 2.72 -44.61 -15.66
CA PHE A 69 1.44 -44.88 -16.33
C PHE A 69 1.23 -44.07 -17.62
N GLY A 70 2.22 -43.26 -18.02
CA GLY A 70 2.14 -42.35 -19.15
C GLY A 70 1.00 -41.35 -19.02
N HIS A 71 0.54 -40.84 -20.17
CA HIS A 71 -0.59 -39.91 -20.25
C HIS A 71 -1.91 -40.45 -19.66
N ALA A 72 -2.07 -41.78 -19.58
CA ALA A 72 -3.26 -42.41 -19.01
C ALA A 72 -3.34 -42.27 -17.48
N GLY A 73 -2.19 -42.27 -16.79
CA GLY A 73 -2.13 -42.10 -15.32
C GLY A 73 -2.54 -40.70 -14.84
N LEU A 74 -2.43 -39.69 -15.70
CA LEU A 74 -2.84 -38.32 -15.41
C LEU A 74 -4.34 -38.09 -15.62
N ARG A 75 -5.02 -39.00 -16.33
CA ARG A 75 -6.49 -38.96 -16.51
C ARG A 75 -7.26 -39.65 -15.38
N GLY A 76 -6.57 -40.37 -14.50
CA GLY A 76 -7.20 -41.21 -13.47
C GLY A 76 -6.53 -41.10 -12.11
N GLY A 77 -6.80 -40.02 -11.37
CA GLY A 77 -6.36 -39.86 -9.99
C GLY A 77 -7.13 -38.80 -9.21
N THR A 78 -7.95 -39.27 -8.27
CA THR A 78 -8.59 -38.53 -7.13
C THR A 78 -9.80 -37.63 -7.40
N GLY A 79 -10.94 -38.29 -7.67
CA GLY A 79 -12.23 -38.17 -6.96
C GLY A 79 -12.71 -36.84 -6.37
N GLY A 80 -13.72 -36.24 -7.02
CA GLY A 80 -14.61 -35.25 -6.42
C GLY A 80 -15.27 -34.32 -7.45
N GLY A 81 -16.35 -34.79 -8.09
CA GLY A 81 -17.37 -33.96 -8.76
C GLY A 81 -16.89 -32.78 -9.60
N TYR A 82 -16.56 -33.04 -10.88
CA TYR A 82 -16.79 -32.04 -11.91
C TYR A 82 -17.51 -32.71 -13.07
N ARG A 83 -18.82 -32.47 -13.07
CA ARG A 83 -19.72 -32.77 -14.17
C ARG A 83 -19.32 -31.83 -15.30
N ASP A 84 -19.13 -32.42 -16.48
CA ASP A 84 -19.19 -31.82 -17.80
C ASP A 84 -19.74 -30.38 -17.81
N PHE A 85 -18.82 -29.41 -17.76
CA PHE A 85 -19.08 -28.04 -18.16
C PHE A 85 -17.96 -27.65 -19.10
N GLU A 86 -18.33 -27.54 -20.37
CA GLU A 86 -17.64 -26.82 -21.42
C GLU A 86 -17.47 -25.36 -20.99
N PHE A 87 -16.50 -25.10 -20.11
CA PHE A 87 -16.03 -23.75 -19.81
C PHE A 87 -14.90 -23.44 -20.79
N ASP A 88 -15.10 -22.37 -21.54
CA ASP A 88 -14.14 -21.79 -22.47
C ASP A 88 -12.83 -21.48 -21.72
N LEU A 89 -11.84 -22.37 -21.92
CA LEU A 89 -10.49 -22.26 -21.37
C LEU A 89 -9.78 -20.96 -21.79
N SER A 90 -10.25 -20.26 -22.82
CA SER A 90 -9.67 -18.97 -23.23
C SER A 90 -10.00 -17.84 -22.27
N ASP A 91 -11.19 -17.86 -21.66
CA ASP A 91 -11.65 -16.84 -20.71
C ASP A 91 -11.09 -17.12 -19.31
N ALA A 92 -11.04 -18.40 -18.92
CA ALA A 92 -10.36 -18.83 -17.70
C ALA A 92 -8.87 -18.45 -17.72
N LEU A 93 -8.18 -18.58 -18.85
CA LEU A 93 -6.77 -18.23 -18.98
C LEU A 93 -6.52 -16.70 -19.03
N ARG A 94 -7.47 -15.92 -19.56
CA ARG A 94 -7.39 -14.45 -19.55
C ARG A 94 -7.57 -13.88 -18.14
N THR A 95 -8.57 -14.35 -17.39
CA THR A 95 -8.76 -13.96 -15.98
C THR A 95 -7.60 -14.45 -15.10
N PHE A 96 -7.04 -15.62 -15.42
CA PHE A 96 -5.87 -16.23 -14.76
C PHE A 96 -4.57 -15.43 -14.92
N MET A 97 -4.41 -14.69 -16.03
CA MET A 97 -3.23 -13.87 -16.31
C MET A 97 -3.38 -12.42 -15.80
N SER A 98 -4.60 -11.93 -15.56
CA SER A 98 -4.85 -10.53 -15.17
C SER A 98 -4.86 -10.31 -13.66
N GLU A 99 -5.23 -11.31 -12.86
CA GLU A 99 -5.30 -11.18 -11.39
C GLU A 99 -4.53 -12.35 -10.76
N GLY A 100 -3.28 -12.12 -10.34
CA GLY A 100 -2.32 -13.11 -9.82
C GLY A 100 -2.76 -13.99 -8.63
N ILE A 101 -3.84 -14.76 -8.80
CA ILE A 101 -4.55 -15.61 -7.84
C ILE A 101 -4.16 -17.09 -8.05
N PHE A 102 -3.06 -17.37 -8.76
CA PHE A 102 -2.60 -18.75 -8.98
C PHE A 102 -2.08 -19.46 -7.70
N GLY A 103 -1.86 -18.71 -6.61
CA GLY A 103 -1.40 -19.28 -5.34
C GLY A 103 -2.49 -19.97 -4.51
N GLU A 104 -3.77 -19.63 -4.69
CA GLU A 104 -4.80 -19.96 -3.71
C GLU A 104 -5.80 -21.04 -4.16
N PHE A 105 -5.84 -21.35 -5.46
CA PHE A 105 -6.81 -22.32 -6.00
C PHE A 105 -6.28 -23.75 -6.17
N PHE A 106 -4.98 -23.94 -6.41
CA PHE A 106 -4.38 -25.27 -6.70
C PHE A 106 -3.41 -25.79 -5.63
N GLY A 107 -3.23 -25.05 -4.54
CA GLY A 107 -2.54 -25.54 -3.35
C GLY A 107 -3.41 -26.53 -2.60
N GLY A 108 -3.14 -27.82 -2.76
CA GLY A 108 -3.86 -28.92 -2.10
C GLY A 108 -4.21 -28.59 -0.66
N GLY A 109 -5.47 -28.89 -0.30
CA GLY A 109 -6.05 -28.65 1.01
C GLY A 109 -5.28 -29.33 2.13
N ARG A 110 -4.17 -28.72 2.56
CA ARG A 110 -3.89 -28.65 3.98
C ARG A 110 -5.06 -27.88 4.55
N ALA A 111 -5.99 -28.62 5.14
CA ALA A 111 -6.91 -28.08 6.11
C ALA A 111 -6.09 -27.12 6.98
N ARG A 112 -6.28 -25.80 6.80
CA ARG A 112 -5.93 -24.83 7.84
C ARG A 112 -6.50 -25.47 9.10
N ARG A 113 -5.65 -25.77 10.08
CA ARG A 113 -6.10 -26.21 11.40
C ARG A 113 -7.01 -25.09 11.91
N ARG A 114 -8.31 -25.18 11.63
CA ARG A 114 -9.37 -24.28 12.11
C ARG A 114 -9.56 -24.62 13.59
N GLY A 115 -8.61 -24.16 14.39
CA GLY A 115 -8.61 -24.20 15.84
C GLY A 115 -7.71 -23.10 16.42
N GLU A 116 -7.21 -22.21 15.56
CA GLU A 116 -6.47 -21.01 15.96
C GLU A 116 -7.45 -19.84 15.95
N SER A 117 -7.52 -19.15 17.07
CA SER A 117 -8.47 -18.06 17.28
C SER A 117 -8.26 -16.96 16.23
N PRO A 118 -9.33 -16.34 15.70
CA PRO A 118 -9.21 -15.33 14.65
C PRO A 118 -8.25 -14.21 15.04
N ARG A 119 -7.40 -13.79 14.09
CA ARG A 119 -6.55 -12.60 14.26
C ARG A 119 -7.43 -11.37 14.50
N GLY A 120 -6.94 -10.43 15.30
CA GLY A 120 -7.57 -9.13 15.46
C GLY A 120 -7.57 -8.34 14.15
N SER A 121 -8.55 -7.45 14.02
CA SER A 121 -8.65 -6.51 12.90
C SER A 121 -7.52 -5.49 12.94
N ASP A 122 -7.16 -4.94 11.80
CA ASP A 122 -6.22 -3.82 11.74
C ASP A 122 -6.90 -2.51 12.16
N LEU A 123 -6.14 -1.60 12.76
CA LEU A 123 -6.60 -0.28 13.18
C LEU A 123 -5.90 0.80 12.37
N GLN A 124 -6.68 1.65 11.72
CA GLN A 124 -6.16 2.78 10.97
C GLN A 124 -6.22 4.06 11.81
N VAL A 125 -5.09 4.76 11.92
CA VAL A 125 -4.96 6.02 12.69
C VAL A 125 -4.39 7.08 11.78
N ARG A 126 -5.02 8.27 11.76
CA ARG A 126 -4.48 9.43 11.04
C ARG A 126 -3.59 10.25 11.98
N LEU A 127 -2.37 10.51 11.54
CA LEU A 127 -1.42 11.36 12.23
C LEU A 127 -1.09 12.57 11.35
N ASN A 128 -1.57 13.73 11.77
CA ASN A 128 -1.29 14.98 11.06
C ASN A 128 0.00 15.62 11.60
N LEU A 129 0.95 15.86 10.70
CA LEU A 129 2.27 16.43 10.97
C LEU A 129 2.34 17.88 10.51
N THR A 130 3.16 18.68 11.19
CA THR A 130 3.50 20.02 10.69
C THR A 130 4.65 19.94 9.69
N LEU A 131 4.82 20.98 8.88
CA LEU A 131 5.89 21.04 7.88
C LEU A 131 7.29 20.93 8.51
N GLU A 132 7.50 21.49 9.69
CA GLU A 132 8.77 21.41 10.41
C GLU A 132 9.08 19.98 10.87
N GLU A 133 8.05 19.25 11.32
CA GLU A 133 8.16 17.84 11.69
C GLU A 133 8.45 16.97 10.47
N VAL A 134 7.87 17.31 9.31
CA VAL A 134 8.15 16.62 8.03
C VAL A 134 9.58 16.88 7.56
N ALA A 135 10.12 18.10 7.75
CA ALA A 135 11.46 18.43 7.30
C ALA A 135 12.56 17.79 8.17
N THR A 136 12.34 17.68 9.48
CA THR A 136 13.34 17.16 10.41
C THR A 136 13.19 15.67 10.71
N GLY A 137 11.98 15.12 10.57
CA GLY A 137 11.63 13.80 11.08
C GLY A 137 11.36 13.85 12.59
N VAL A 138 10.43 13.03 13.07
CA VAL A 138 10.00 13.07 14.47
C VAL A 138 9.59 11.69 14.98
N SER A 139 9.89 11.42 16.25
CA SER A 139 9.35 10.26 16.97
C SER A 139 8.19 10.68 17.85
N LYS A 140 6.98 10.16 17.58
CA LYS A 140 5.75 10.49 18.33
C LYS A 140 5.21 9.27 19.07
N LYS A 141 4.74 9.50 20.30
CA LYS A 141 3.99 8.50 21.07
C LYS A 141 2.49 8.72 20.86
N LEU A 142 1.81 7.75 20.26
CA LEU A 142 0.37 7.79 20.02
C LEU A 142 -0.33 6.95 21.08
N LYS A 143 -1.32 7.55 21.76
CA LYS A 143 -2.25 6.81 22.63
C LYS A 143 -3.45 6.40 21.79
N ILE A 144 -3.63 5.10 21.60
CA ILE A 144 -4.73 4.53 20.83
C ILE A 144 -5.66 3.74 21.76
N LYS A 145 -6.96 3.95 21.57
CA LYS A 145 -7.99 3.11 22.20
C LYS A 145 -8.16 1.86 21.35
N THR A 146 -7.92 0.70 21.93
CA THR A 146 -7.92 -0.57 21.20
C THR A 146 -8.33 -1.72 22.12
N PHE A 147 -8.60 -2.88 21.53
CA PHE A 147 -8.82 -4.09 22.32
C PHE A 147 -7.49 -4.66 22.79
N VAL A 148 -7.32 -4.71 24.12
CA VAL A 148 -6.16 -5.31 24.78
C VAL A 148 -6.52 -6.67 25.36
N ARG A 149 -5.49 -7.51 25.58
CA ARG A 149 -5.67 -8.82 26.19
C ARG A 149 -6.25 -8.66 27.60
N CYS A 150 -7.32 -9.39 27.90
CA CYS A 150 -7.93 -9.34 29.23
C CYS A 150 -6.94 -9.87 30.28
N THR A 151 -6.66 -9.06 31.30
CA THR A 151 -5.73 -9.43 32.37
C THR A 151 -6.28 -10.53 33.29
N THR A 152 -7.60 -10.58 33.50
CA THR A 152 -8.24 -11.58 34.38
C THR A 152 -8.17 -13.01 33.83
N CYS A 153 -8.33 -13.19 32.53
CA CYS A 153 -8.34 -14.52 31.89
C CYS A 153 -7.14 -14.78 30.97
N GLU A 154 -6.20 -13.82 30.90
CA GLU A 154 -5.07 -13.84 29.99
C GLU A 154 -5.45 -14.21 28.55
N GLY A 155 -6.56 -13.69 28.03
CA GLY A 155 -6.99 -13.98 26.66
C GLY A 155 -7.75 -15.28 26.43
N SER A 156 -7.83 -16.17 27.41
CA SER A 156 -8.51 -17.47 27.24
C SER A 156 -10.03 -17.36 27.09
N GLY A 157 -10.63 -16.26 27.57
CA GLY A 157 -12.09 -16.09 27.64
C GLY A 157 -12.76 -16.89 28.77
N GLY A 158 -12.01 -17.72 29.50
CA GLY A 158 -12.50 -18.47 30.66
C GLY A 158 -12.31 -17.76 31.99
N ALA A 159 -13.16 -18.11 32.96
CA ALA A 159 -12.94 -17.76 34.35
C ALA A 159 -11.56 -18.26 34.80
N THR A 160 -10.97 -17.60 35.79
CA THR A 160 -9.61 -17.87 36.26
C THR A 160 -9.41 -19.36 36.57
N GLY A 161 -8.52 -20.03 35.83
CA GLY A 161 -8.25 -21.47 35.98
C GLY A 161 -9.15 -22.42 35.17
N SER A 162 -10.23 -21.91 34.55
CA SER A 162 -11.10 -22.68 33.65
C SER A 162 -10.41 -22.85 32.29
N LYS A 163 -9.91 -24.06 32.01
CA LYS A 163 -9.29 -24.39 30.73
C LYS A 163 -10.37 -24.69 29.68
N PRO A 164 -10.18 -24.27 28.41
CA PRO A 164 -11.07 -24.65 27.33
C PRO A 164 -11.09 -26.19 27.18
N VAL A 165 -12.28 -26.78 27.23
CA VAL A 165 -12.49 -28.22 27.04
C VAL A 165 -12.88 -28.46 25.59
N THR A 166 -12.42 -29.57 24.99
CA THR A 166 -12.84 -29.96 23.65
C THR A 166 -14.37 -30.08 23.57
N CYS A 167 -14.97 -29.47 22.55
CA CYS A 167 -16.42 -29.50 22.38
C CYS A 167 -16.88 -30.95 22.16
N PRO A 168 -17.78 -31.48 23.00
CA PRO A 168 -18.23 -32.87 22.89
C PRO A 168 -19.08 -33.11 21.63
N SER A 169 -19.80 -32.09 21.14
CA SER A 169 -20.70 -32.22 19.99
C SER A 169 -19.98 -32.33 18.64
N CYS A 170 -18.81 -31.71 18.49
CA CYS A 170 -18.00 -31.81 17.26
C CYS A 170 -16.67 -32.54 17.46
N GLY A 171 -16.37 -33.02 18.67
CA GLY A 171 -15.10 -33.67 18.99
C GLY A 171 -13.86 -32.78 18.76
N GLY A 172 -14.03 -31.46 18.78
CA GLY A 172 -12.96 -30.52 18.45
C GLY A 172 -12.88 -30.09 16.99
N ALA A 173 -13.74 -30.61 16.12
CA ALA A 173 -13.71 -30.29 14.68
C ALA A 173 -14.29 -28.90 14.33
N GLY A 174 -15.06 -28.27 15.22
CA GLY A 174 -15.73 -26.98 14.97
C GLY A 174 -16.92 -27.06 14.01
N GLU A 175 -17.06 -28.14 13.25
CA GLU A 175 -18.14 -28.40 12.31
C GLU A 175 -18.85 -29.72 12.62
N ILE A 176 -20.12 -29.83 12.24
CA ILE A 176 -20.91 -31.06 12.31
C ILE A 176 -21.29 -31.45 10.88
N ARG A 177 -20.99 -32.70 10.51
CA ARG A 177 -21.30 -33.25 9.18
C ARG A 177 -22.59 -34.05 9.26
N GLN A 178 -23.67 -33.51 8.71
CA GLN A 178 -24.95 -34.20 8.60
C GLN A 178 -25.00 -34.95 7.27
N ARG A 179 -25.03 -36.28 7.33
CA ARG A 179 -25.19 -37.12 6.14
C ARG A 179 -26.68 -37.31 5.88
N SER A 180 -27.15 -36.83 4.74
CA SER A 180 -28.52 -37.03 4.27
C SER A 180 -28.49 -38.01 3.10
N ASN A 181 -29.12 -39.16 3.26
CA ASN A 181 -29.29 -40.12 2.18
C ASN A 181 -30.48 -39.67 1.33
N THR A 182 -30.25 -39.43 0.04
CA THR A 182 -31.31 -39.16 -0.93
C THR A 182 -31.30 -40.24 -2.01
N ILE A 183 -32.39 -40.31 -2.78
CA ILE A 183 -32.57 -41.29 -3.87
C ILE A 183 -31.46 -41.17 -4.93
N PHE A 184 -30.78 -40.02 -5.02
CA PHE A 184 -29.69 -39.73 -5.96
C PHE A 184 -28.29 -39.91 -5.36
N GLY A 185 -28.16 -40.40 -4.12
CA GLY A 185 -26.88 -40.61 -3.45
C GLY A 185 -26.79 -39.97 -2.06
N GLN A 186 -25.60 -40.03 -1.46
CA GLN A 186 -25.33 -39.45 -0.15
C GLN A 186 -24.87 -38.01 -0.29
N PHE A 187 -25.62 -37.06 0.27
CA PHE A 187 -25.18 -35.67 0.41
C PHE A 187 -24.68 -35.45 1.84
N ILE A 188 -23.51 -34.84 1.98
CA ILE A 188 -22.96 -34.43 3.28
C ILE A 188 -23.12 -32.92 3.38
N ASN A 189 -23.98 -32.48 4.30
CA ASN A 189 -24.10 -31.07 4.64
C ASN A 189 -23.17 -30.76 5.82
N VAL A 190 -22.30 -29.75 5.66
CA VAL A 190 -21.36 -29.34 6.70
C VAL A 190 -21.84 -28.03 7.28
N THR A 191 -22.23 -28.05 8.55
CA THR A 191 -22.69 -26.87 9.28
C THR A 191 -21.72 -26.56 10.41
N THR A 192 -21.54 -25.29 10.76
CA THR A 192 -20.79 -24.89 11.96
C THR A 192 -21.45 -25.50 13.20
N CYS A 193 -20.62 -25.99 14.14
CA CYS A 193 -21.13 -26.57 15.37
C CYS A 193 -21.85 -25.48 16.20
N PRO A 194 -23.15 -25.62 16.52
CA PRO A 194 -23.90 -24.58 17.25
C PRO A 194 -23.45 -24.44 18.72
N GLN A 195 -22.75 -25.43 19.26
CA GLN A 195 -22.29 -25.43 20.65
C GLN A 195 -20.94 -24.73 20.85
N CYS A 196 -20.05 -24.73 19.85
CA CYS A 196 -18.75 -24.05 19.92
C CYS A 196 -18.54 -22.99 18.85
N GLU A 197 -19.57 -22.72 18.03
CA GLU A 197 -19.60 -21.69 16.98
C GLU A 197 -18.41 -21.77 16.01
N GLY A 198 -17.85 -22.96 15.79
CA GLY A 198 -16.70 -23.17 14.91
C GLY A 198 -15.35 -23.33 15.60
N GLU A 199 -15.24 -23.14 16.91
CA GLU A 199 -13.94 -23.12 17.60
C GLU A 199 -13.41 -24.49 18.03
N GLY A 200 -14.28 -25.50 18.10
CA GLY A 200 -13.90 -26.83 18.57
C GLY A 200 -13.64 -26.93 20.07
N LYS A 201 -13.63 -25.82 20.81
CA LYS A 201 -13.49 -25.79 22.27
C LYS A 201 -14.65 -25.03 22.90
N ILE A 202 -15.02 -25.44 24.11
CA ILE A 202 -16.03 -24.77 24.94
C ILE A 202 -15.41 -24.39 26.27
N VAL A 203 -15.77 -23.21 26.74
CA VAL A 203 -15.39 -22.72 28.04
C VAL A 203 -16.61 -22.85 28.94
N LYS A 204 -16.54 -23.70 29.97
CA LYS A 204 -17.68 -23.96 30.87
C LYS A 204 -18.04 -22.74 31.71
N GLU A 205 -17.03 -21.99 32.15
CA GLU A 205 -17.20 -20.78 32.95
C GLU A 205 -16.59 -19.61 32.20
N VAL A 206 -17.42 -18.70 31.71
CA VAL A 206 -16.96 -17.52 30.98
C VAL A 206 -16.33 -16.50 31.92
N CYS A 207 -15.28 -15.82 31.47
CA CYS A 207 -14.69 -14.72 32.23
C CYS A 207 -15.70 -13.59 32.39
N HIS A 208 -15.94 -13.14 33.63
CA HIS A 208 -16.88 -12.05 33.90
C HIS A 208 -16.41 -10.70 33.31
N SER A 209 -15.11 -10.41 33.38
CA SER A 209 -14.52 -9.14 32.94
C SER A 209 -14.59 -8.91 31.43
N CYS A 210 -14.44 -9.97 30.63
CA CYS A 210 -14.48 -9.88 29.15
C CYS A 210 -15.67 -10.60 28.51
N ARG A 211 -16.58 -11.14 29.33
CA ARG A 211 -17.79 -11.88 28.91
C ARG A 211 -17.49 -12.96 27.85
N GLY A 212 -16.39 -13.69 28.02
CA GLY A 212 -15.99 -14.77 27.10
C GLY A 212 -15.24 -14.33 25.82
N GLN A 213 -14.94 -13.04 25.65
CA GLN A 213 -14.24 -12.55 24.45
C GLN A 213 -12.71 -12.67 24.53
N GLY A 214 -12.12 -12.80 25.72
CA GLY A 214 -10.66 -12.82 25.91
C GLY A 214 -9.97 -11.45 25.75
N ARG A 215 -10.72 -10.38 25.49
CA ARG A 215 -10.20 -9.04 25.29
C ARG A 215 -11.10 -8.00 25.94
N VAL A 216 -10.54 -6.86 26.27
CA VAL A 216 -11.25 -5.72 26.87
C VAL A 216 -10.82 -4.44 26.16
N GLU A 217 -11.68 -3.43 26.14
CA GLU A 217 -11.28 -2.10 25.66
C GLU A 217 -10.25 -1.50 26.62
N GLY A 218 -9.18 -0.94 26.06
CA GLY A 218 -8.12 -0.30 26.83
C GLY A 218 -7.34 0.69 25.98
N GLU A 219 -6.36 1.33 26.60
CA GLU A 219 -5.46 2.25 25.92
C GLU A 219 -4.07 1.62 25.77
N LYS A 220 -3.49 1.76 24.58
CA LYS A 220 -2.12 1.35 24.29
C LYS A 220 -1.34 2.56 23.79
N THR A 221 -0.11 2.73 24.27
CA THR A 221 0.80 3.76 23.76
C THR A 221 1.80 3.12 22.81
N ILE A 222 1.82 3.58 21.56
CA ILE A 222 2.73 3.11 20.51
C ILE A 222 3.71 4.23 20.16
N SER A 223 4.98 3.88 19.92
CA SER A 223 5.98 4.82 19.43
C SER A 223 6.10 4.68 17.92
N VAL A 224 5.99 5.80 17.21
CA VAL A 224 6.06 5.85 15.75
C VAL A 224 7.22 6.76 15.38
N GLU A 225 8.19 6.20 14.66
CA GLU A 225 9.32 6.95 14.10
C GLU A 225 8.99 7.34 12.67
N ILE A 226 9.03 8.64 12.39
CA ILE A 226 8.61 9.19 11.10
C ILE A 226 9.84 9.76 10.43
N PRO A 227 10.25 9.21 9.27
CA PRO A 227 11.39 9.72 8.54
C PRO A 227 11.09 11.12 7.97
N PRO A 228 12.12 11.96 7.78
CA PRO A 228 11.96 13.23 7.10
C PRO A 228 11.52 13.03 5.64
N GLY A 229 10.82 14.02 5.09
CA GLY A 229 10.40 14.02 3.68
C GLY A 229 9.07 13.33 3.39
N VAL A 230 8.36 12.86 4.41
CA VAL A 230 7.04 12.22 4.23
C VAL A 230 6.03 13.19 3.62
N SER A 231 5.12 12.67 2.79
CA SER A 231 4.04 13.40 2.15
C SER A 231 2.68 12.84 2.55
N SER A 232 1.63 13.63 2.33
CA SER A 232 0.25 13.15 2.44
C SER A 232 0.04 11.91 1.58
N GLY A 233 -0.58 10.87 2.16
CA GLY A 233 -0.82 9.58 1.50
C GLY A 233 0.20 8.50 1.83
N ASN A 234 1.33 8.85 2.44
CA ASN A 234 2.26 7.86 2.97
C ASN A 234 1.66 7.18 4.21
N TYR A 235 2.01 5.91 4.43
CA TYR A 235 1.56 5.16 5.59
C TYR A 235 2.68 4.33 6.20
N LEU A 236 2.61 4.14 7.51
CA LEU A 236 3.50 3.28 8.28
C LEU A 236 2.69 2.17 8.93
N THR A 237 3.13 0.93 8.78
CA THR A 237 2.48 -0.23 9.40
C THR A 237 3.28 -0.68 10.61
N ILE A 238 2.66 -0.63 11.77
CA ILE A 238 3.24 -1.10 13.03
C ILE A 238 2.63 -2.46 13.33
N ARG A 239 3.47 -3.49 13.17
CA ARG A 239 3.03 -4.88 13.22
C ARG A 239 2.67 -5.31 14.63
N SER A 240 1.62 -6.11 14.78
CA SER A 240 1.17 -6.70 16.06
C SER A 240 0.79 -5.69 17.14
N GLU A 241 0.64 -4.41 16.77
CA GLU A 241 0.29 -3.33 17.68
C GLU A 241 -1.21 -2.98 17.65
N GLY A 242 -1.97 -3.63 16.76
CA GLY A 242 -3.40 -3.42 16.58
C GLY A 242 -4.27 -4.14 17.63
N PRO A 243 -5.60 -4.09 17.45
CA PRO A 243 -6.56 -4.81 18.27
C PRO A 243 -6.21 -6.29 18.45
N VAL A 244 -6.28 -6.78 19.68
CA VAL A 244 -6.09 -8.21 19.98
C VAL A 244 -7.28 -9.03 19.46
N GLY A 245 -6.99 -10.17 18.83
CA GLY A 245 -8.01 -11.12 18.38
C GLY A 245 -8.81 -11.69 19.54
N PRO A 246 -10.08 -12.07 19.33
CA PRO A 246 -10.86 -12.71 20.38
C PRO A 246 -10.22 -14.04 20.80
N ARG A 247 -10.46 -14.44 22.05
CA ARG A 247 -10.12 -15.77 22.62
C ARG A 247 -8.67 -16.20 22.37
N GLY A 248 -7.73 -15.27 22.52
CA GLY A 248 -6.29 -15.53 22.40
C GLY A 248 -5.75 -15.45 20.98
N GLY A 249 -6.53 -14.91 20.04
CA GLY A 249 -6.08 -14.63 18.69
C GLY A 249 -4.96 -13.59 18.65
N ALA A 250 -4.06 -13.74 17.67
CA ALA A 250 -2.96 -12.80 17.46
C ALA A 250 -3.49 -11.37 17.21
N PRO A 251 -2.75 -10.33 17.62
CA PRO A 251 -3.13 -8.95 17.32
C PRO A 251 -3.09 -8.63 15.83
N GLY A 252 -3.95 -7.70 15.42
CA GLY A 252 -3.86 -7.01 14.13
C GLY A 252 -2.70 -6.01 14.09
N ASP A 253 -2.63 -5.23 13.03
CA ASP A 253 -1.63 -4.19 12.84
C ASP A 253 -2.23 -2.79 13.07
N VAL A 254 -1.38 -1.79 13.33
CA VAL A 254 -1.78 -0.38 13.29
C VAL A 254 -1.23 0.23 12.01
N ILE A 255 -2.11 0.78 11.19
CA ILE A 255 -1.77 1.48 9.97
C ILE A 255 -1.86 2.98 10.26
N VAL A 256 -0.71 3.62 10.41
CA VAL A 256 -0.61 5.06 10.63
C VAL A 256 -0.59 5.75 9.28
N LEU A 257 -1.71 6.39 8.93
CA LEU A 257 -1.78 7.29 7.78
C LEU A 257 -1.17 8.63 8.14
N LEU A 258 -0.19 9.06 7.37
CA LEU A 258 0.44 10.36 7.53
C LEU A 258 -0.36 11.40 6.73
N GLY A 259 -0.73 12.47 7.43
CA GLY A 259 -1.33 13.66 6.86
C GLY A 259 -0.49 14.88 7.16
N GLU A 260 -0.67 15.92 6.37
CA GLU A 260 -0.02 17.21 6.57
C GLU A 260 -1.04 18.21 7.13
N LYS A 261 -0.63 19.02 8.10
CA LYS A 261 -1.42 20.18 8.55
C LYS A 261 -1.13 21.36 7.64
N GLU A 262 -2.17 22.08 7.28
CA GLU A 262 -2.01 23.39 6.63
C GLU A 262 -1.19 24.31 7.53
N HIS A 263 -0.28 25.06 6.92
CA HIS A 263 0.65 25.94 7.62
C HIS A 263 0.32 27.40 7.27
N ASP A 264 0.31 28.28 8.27
CA ASP A 264 -0.14 29.67 8.09
C ASP A 264 0.75 30.50 7.17
N LYS A 265 2.05 30.18 7.12
CA LYS A 265 3.06 30.95 6.36
C LYS A 265 3.57 30.25 5.09
N PHE A 266 3.39 28.94 4.99
CA PHE A 266 4.11 28.13 4.00
C PHE A 266 3.13 27.26 3.23
N GLU A 267 3.34 27.18 1.93
CA GLU A 267 2.61 26.27 1.06
C GLU A 267 3.58 25.27 0.45
N ARG A 268 3.27 23.98 0.55
CA ARG A 268 4.14 22.92 0.03
C ARG A 268 3.80 22.61 -1.42
N HIS A 269 4.82 22.59 -2.28
CA HIS A 269 4.72 22.11 -3.67
C HIS A 269 5.74 21.00 -3.90
N GLY A 270 5.33 19.76 -3.68
CA GLY A 270 6.24 18.61 -3.74
C GLY A 270 7.28 18.69 -2.62
N ASP A 271 8.55 18.84 -2.99
CA ASP A 271 9.64 19.00 -2.03
C ASP A 271 10.04 20.47 -1.83
N ASP A 272 9.49 21.37 -2.65
CA ASP A 272 9.69 22.81 -2.53
C ASP A 272 8.65 23.44 -1.61
N ILE A 273 9.00 24.59 -1.04
CA ILE A 273 8.14 25.34 -0.14
C ILE A 273 8.01 26.76 -0.64
N LEU A 274 6.79 27.21 -0.79
CA LEU A 274 6.48 28.58 -1.13
C LEU A 274 6.27 29.41 0.13
N TYR A 275 6.93 30.55 0.18
CA TYR A 275 6.71 31.59 1.18
C TYR A 275 6.38 32.90 0.46
N GLU A 276 5.28 33.54 0.87
CA GLU A 276 4.92 34.86 0.38
C GLU A 276 5.56 35.92 1.28
N LEU A 277 6.52 36.67 0.73
CA LEU A 277 7.20 37.73 1.44
C LEU A 277 6.55 39.08 1.11
N PRO A 278 5.79 39.69 2.04
CA PRO A 278 5.34 41.06 1.87
C PRO A 278 6.53 42.01 2.03
N VAL A 279 6.75 42.87 1.03
CA VAL A 279 7.85 43.84 0.97
C VAL A 279 7.28 45.23 0.77
N SER A 280 7.79 46.22 1.50
CA SER A 280 7.35 47.60 1.34
C SER A 280 7.88 48.23 0.03
N ILE A 281 7.22 49.29 -0.44
CA ILE A 281 7.62 50.00 -1.68
C ILE A 281 9.08 50.49 -1.58
N THR A 282 9.49 50.99 -0.41
CA THR A 282 10.86 51.48 -0.20
C THR A 282 11.89 50.37 -0.29
N GLN A 283 11.61 49.21 0.32
CA GLN A 283 12.48 48.03 0.24
C GLN A 283 12.59 47.49 -1.19
N ALA A 284 11.48 47.44 -1.93
CA ALA A 284 11.49 46.99 -3.32
C ALA A 284 12.31 47.93 -4.24
N VAL A 285 12.24 49.24 -3.99
CA VAL A 285 12.95 50.26 -4.78
C VAL A 285 14.43 50.31 -4.43
N LEU A 286 14.77 50.41 -3.14
CA LEU A 286 16.13 50.65 -2.65
C LEU A 286 16.95 49.36 -2.47
N GLY A 287 16.28 48.21 -2.38
CA GLY A 287 16.87 46.98 -1.89
C GLY A 287 16.93 46.95 -0.36
N ASP A 288 16.98 45.75 0.20
CA ASP A 288 17.07 45.53 1.65
C ASP A 288 17.57 44.12 1.97
N HIS A 289 18.02 43.89 3.20
CA HIS A 289 18.27 42.56 3.74
C HIS A 289 17.18 42.19 4.73
N VAL A 290 16.31 41.27 4.36
CA VAL A 290 15.15 40.88 5.16
C VAL A 290 15.36 39.50 5.75
N THR A 291 15.10 39.36 7.05
CA THR A 291 15.08 38.06 7.73
C THR A 291 13.76 37.36 7.42
N ILE A 292 13.85 36.15 6.88
CA ILE A 292 12.68 35.34 6.50
C ILE A 292 12.65 34.01 7.25
N PRO A 293 11.46 33.51 7.59
CA PRO A 293 11.32 32.21 8.23
C PRO A 293 11.59 31.10 7.21
N THR A 294 12.20 30.02 7.69
CA THR A 294 12.44 28.75 6.99
C THR A 294 11.97 27.62 7.89
N LEU A 295 11.88 26.37 7.40
CA LEU A 295 11.47 25.24 8.25
C LEU A 295 12.47 24.89 9.36
N GLU A 296 13.71 25.35 9.26
CA GLU A 296 14.80 25.05 10.21
C GLU A 296 15.17 26.25 11.10
N GLY A 297 14.47 27.38 10.98
CA GLY A 297 14.79 28.62 11.69
C GLY A 297 14.65 29.85 10.78
N GLU A 298 15.54 30.83 10.91
CA GLU A 298 15.51 32.06 10.12
C GLU A 298 16.71 32.17 9.19
N ALA A 299 16.53 32.84 8.05
CA ALA A 299 17.60 33.11 7.10
C ALA A 299 17.49 34.54 6.57
N ILE A 300 18.64 35.16 6.28
CA ILE A 300 18.68 36.49 5.66
C ILE A 300 18.57 36.34 4.15
N LEU A 301 17.64 37.06 3.54
CA LEU A 301 17.46 37.15 2.09
C LEU A 301 17.73 38.57 1.62
N GLU A 302 18.60 38.71 0.63
CA GLU A 302 18.85 39.98 -0.05
C GLU A 302 17.76 40.26 -1.10
N ILE A 303 17.10 41.39 -0.95
CA ILE A 303 16.19 41.96 -1.94
C ILE A 303 16.98 42.97 -2.75
N GLN A 304 17.13 42.70 -4.05
CA GLN A 304 17.81 43.61 -4.95
C GLN A 304 16.97 44.86 -5.19
N ALA A 305 17.63 46.01 -5.35
CA ALA A 305 16.99 47.25 -5.77
C ALA A 305 16.23 47.07 -7.10
N GLY A 306 15.03 47.64 -7.19
CA GLY A 306 14.15 47.51 -8.35
C GLY A 306 13.44 46.14 -8.46
N THR A 307 13.37 45.36 -7.38
CA THR A 307 12.66 44.08 -7.38
C THR A 307 11.16 44.28 -7.65
N GLN A 308 10.66 43.58 -8.67
CA GLN A 308 9.25 43.64 -9.07
C GLN A 308 8.38 42.71 -8.22
N SER A 309 7.11 43.08 -8.05
CA SER A 309 6.12 42.21 -7.42
C SER A 309 5.93 40.92 -8.23
N GLY A 310 5.73 39.79 -7.55
CA GLY A 310 5.64 38.46 -8.14
C GLY A 310 6.98 37.80 -8.47
N LYS A 311 8.12 38.50 -8.35
CA LYS A 311 9.45 37.88 -8.54
C LYS A 311 9.64 36.74 -7.54
N ILE A 312 10.05 35.58 -8.03
CA ILE A 312 10.36 34.41 -7.20
C ILE A 312 11.87 34.37 -6.96
N LEU A 313 12.27 34.46 -5.70
CA LEU A 313 13.64 34.29 -5.25
C LEU A 313 13.81 32.88 -4.69
N ARG A 314 14.80 32.14 -5.19
CA ARG A 314 15.01 30.73 -4.82
C ARG A 314 16.13 30.59 -3.80
N MET A 315 15.80 30.05 -2.63
CA MET A 315 16.76 29.67 -1.60
C MET A 315 17.04 28.18 -1.69
N ARG A 316 18.25 27.85 -2.16
CA ARG A 316 18.64 26.46 -2.44
C ARG A 316 18.76 25.63 -1.16
N GLY A 317 18.19 24.42 -1.17
CA GLY A 317 18.31 23.43 -0.08
C GLY A 317 17.58 23.81 1.20
N LYS A 318 16.64 24.76 1.13
CA LYS A 318 15.80 25.21 2.26
C LYS A 318 14.37 24.66 2.21
N GLY A 319 14.09 23.73 1.31
CA GLY A 319 12.84 22.98 1.22
C GLY A 319 12.87 21.68 2.04
N ILE A 320 12.01 20.74 1.64
CA ILE A 320 11.81 19.46 2.31
C ILE A 320 12.80 18.41 1.77
N PRO A 321 13.36 17.52 2.62
CA PRO A 321 14.19 16.41 2.16
C PRO A 321 13.43 15.42 1.28
N HIS A 322 14.10 14.84 0.29
CA HIS A 322 13.50 13.75 -0.50
C HIS A 322 13.38 12.48 0.35
N LEU A 323 12.19 11.86 0.38
CA LEU A 323 11.96 10.64 1.18
C LEU A 323 12.84 9.45 0.77
N ASN A 324 12.99 9.24 -0.55
CA ASN A 324 13.68 8.09 -1.14
C ASN A 324 14.97 8.46 -1.88
N GLY A 325 15.59 9.59 -1.53
CA GLY A 325 16.72 10.11 -2.29
C GLY A 325 17.65 11.00 -1.48
N TYR A 326 18.74 11.42 -2.12
CA TYR A 326 19.65 12.41 -1.55
C TYR A 326 19.25 13.81 -2.00
N GLY A 327 19.31 14.77 -1.08
CA GLY A 327 19.04 16.18 -1.34
C GLY A 327 17.81 16.70 -0.62
N LYS A 328 17.56 17.99 -0.82
CA LYS A 328 16.40 18.72 -0.33
C LYS A 328 15.86 19.57 -1.47
N GLY A 329 14.56 19.82 -1.46
CA GLY A 329 13.97 20.88 -2.26
C GLY A 329 14.43 22.27 -1.82
N ASP A 330 13.84 23.27 -2.44
CA ASP A 330 14.16 24.68 -2.27
C ASP A 330 13.02 25.44 -1.60
N GLN A 331 13.35 26.56 -0.95
CA GLN A 331 12.34 27.52 -0.54
C GLN A 331 12.21 28.60 -1.61
N LEU A 332 11.01 28.71 -2.18
CA LEU A 332 10.63 29.70 -3.18
C LEU A 332 9.96 30.87 -2.48
N VAL A 333 10.62 32.03 -2.52
CA VAL A 333 10.13 33.25 -1.89
C VAL A 333 9.50 34.12 -2.95
N ARG A 334 8.18 34.24 -2.93
CA ARG A 334 7.42 35.11 -3.82
C ARG A 334 7.33 36.49 -3.20
N VAL A 335 7.95 37.48 -3.83
CA VAL A 335 7.93 38.85 -3.35
C VAL A 335 6.57 39.47 -3.70
N LEU A 336 5.85 39.98 -2.70
CA LEU A 336 4.61 40.72 -2.90
C LEU A 336 4.79 42.15 -2.38
N ILE A 337 4.66 43.14 -3.26
CA ILE A 337 4.73 44.54 -2.83
C ILE A 337 3.47 44.87 -2.03
N TRP A 338 3.64 45.15 -0.75
CA TRP A 338 2.57 45.57 0.15
C TRP A 338 2.36 47.07 0.05
N ILE A 339 1.11 47.48 -0.16
CA ILE A 339 0.71 48.87 -0.31
C ILE A 339 -0.08 49.29 0.94
N PRO A 340 0.37 50.30 1.69
CA PRO A 340 -0.33 50.78 2.88
C PRO A 340 -1.69 51.39 2.51
N THR A 341 -2.75 50.99 3.21
CA THR A 341 -4.12 51.48 2.96
C THR A 341 -4.45 52.78 3.69
N LYS A 342 -3.68 53.13 4.72
CA LYS A 342 -3.86 54.35 5.53
C LYS A 342 -2.53 55.08 5.58
N LEU A 343 -2.56 56.38 5.29
CA LEU A 343 -1.39 57.25 5.26
C LEU A 343 -1.63 58.45 6.17
N SER A 344 -0.60 58.82 6.94
CA SER A 344 -0.57 60.09 7.67
C SER A 344 -0.47 61.29 6.72
N ALA A 345 -0.72 62.50 7.22
CA ALA A 345 -0.62 63.72 6.40
C ALA A 345 0.78 63.88 5.79
N LYS A 346 1.82 63.60 6.58
CA LYS A 346 3.23 63.66 6.16
C LYS A 346 3.56 62.60 5.10
N GLU A 347 3.14 61.36 5.30
CA GLU A 347 3.36 60.29 4.31
C GLU A 347 2.67 60.58 2.98
N ARG A 348 1.42 61.06 3.03
CA ARG A 348 0.68 61.43 1.83
C ARG A 348 1.36 62.55 1.06
N GLU A 349 1.93 63.53 1.76
CA GLU A 349 2.71 64.60 1.13
C GLU A 349 3.96 64.05 0.46
N ALA A 350 4.73 63.19 1.14
CA ALA A 350 5.90 62.53 0.56
C ALA A 350 5.57 61.72 -0.72
N PHE A 351 4.47 60.95 -0.72
CA PHE A 351 4.05 60.23 -1.93
C PHE A 351 3.61 61.16 -3.07
N LYS A 352 3.03 62.33 -2.77
CA LYS A 352 2.71 63.35 -3.79
C LYS A 352 3.97 63.97 -4.39
N GLU A 353 5.01 64.16 -3.61
CA GLU A 353 6.31 64.62 -4.11
C GLU A 353 6.96 63.55 -4.99
N LEU A 354 6.93 62.28 -4.55
CA LEU A 354 7.43 61.16 -5.35
C LEU A 354 6.71 61.05 -6.71
N ALA A 355 5.39 61.28 -6.75
CA ALA A 355 4.62 61.24 -7.99
C ALA A 355 5.02 62.30 -9.05
N LYS A 356 5.76 63.35 -8.67
CA LYS A 356 6.24 64.38 -9.59
C LYS A 356 7.45 63.92 -10.42
N PHE A 357 8.18 62.90 -9.99
CA PHE A 357 9.34 62.40 -10.71
C PHE A 357 8.91 61.48 -11.87
N ASP A 358 9.31 61.82 -13.09
CA ASP A 358 8.97 61.03 -14.28
C ASP A 358 9.54 59.61 -14.26
N GLY A 359 10.69 59.40 -13.59
CA GLY A 359 11.32 58.09 -13.46
C GLY A 359 10.55 57.08 -12.58
N LEU A 360 9.52 57.53 -11.85
CA LEU A 360 8.65 56.68 -11.04
C LEU A 360 7.32 56.35 -11.73
N LYS A 361 7.08 56.89 -12.92
CA LYS A 361 5.92 56.54 -13.74
C LYS A 361 6.17 55.19 -14.42
N PRO A 362 5.19 54.27 -14.43
CA PRO A 362 5.31 53.05 -15.21
C PRO A 362 5.47 53.40 -16.70
N PRO A 363 6.27 52.64 -17.46
CA PRO A 363 6.44 52.89 -18.89
C PRO A 363 5.08 52.80 -19.60
N GLU A 364 4.80 53.74 -20.51
CA GLU A 364 3.53 53.82 -21.27
C GLU A 364 3.34 52.66 -22.26
N ASP A 365 4.37 51.84 -22.49
CA ASP A 365 4.37 50.73 -23.44
C ASP A 365 3.56 49.54 -22.89
N SER A 366 2.24 49.69 -22.97
CA SER A 366 1.20 48.69 -22.73
C SER A 366 1.17 47.57 -23.80
N ARG A 367 2.30 47.30 -24.46
CA ARG A 367 2.47 46.05 -25.20
C ARG A 367 2.54 44.95 -24.16
N SER A 368 1.39 44.33 -23.95
CA SER A 368 1.20 43.18 -23.08
C SER A 368 2.35 42.21 -23.28
N PHE A 369 2.93 41.72 -22.19
CA PHE A 369 4.05 40.76 -22.19
C PHE A 369 3.83 39.59 -23.19
N PHE A 370 2.57 39.21 -23.38
CA PHE A 370 2.10 38.24 -24.38
C PHE A 370 2.39 38.62 -25.84
N GLN A 371 2.31 39.89 -26.19
CA GLN A 371 2.52 40.42 -27.53
C GLN A 371 4.02 40.42 -27.88
N LYS A 372 4.88 40.73 -26.90
CA LYS A 372 6.35 40.61 -27.01
C LYS A 372 6.79 39.15 -27.16
N MET A 373 6.13 38.21 -26.48
CA MET A 373 6.37 36.78 -26.68
C MET A 373 5.95 36.32 -28.08
N LYS A 374 4.78 36.75 -28.58
CA LYS A 374 4.26 36.34 -29.89
C LYS A 374 5.15 36.79 -31.05
N GLU A 375 5.76 37.97 -30.94
CA GLU A 375 6.73 38.50 -31.92
C GLU A 375 8.11 37.83 -31.86
N ALA A 376 8.48 37.18 -30.75
CA ALA A 376 9.74 36.44 -30.64
C ALA A 376 9.66 35.00 -31.19
N PHE A 377 8.44 34.49 -31.36
CA PHE A 377 8.15 33.15 -31.93
C PHE A 377 7.60 33.21 -33.37
N THR A 378 7.50 34.41 -33.96
CA THR A 378 7.21 34.64 -35.39
C THR A 378 8.47 35.17 -36.04
#